data_AF-A0A662F172-F1
#
_entry.id   AF-A0A662F172-F1
#
_cell.length_a   1.000
_cell.length_b   1.000
_cell.length_c   1.000
_cell.angle_alpha   90.00
_cell.angle_beta   90.00
_cell.angle_gamma   90.00
#
_symmetry.space_group_name_H-M   'P 1'
#
loop_
_entity.id
_entity.type
_entity.pdbx_description
1 polymer ?
#
loop_
_entity_poly.entity_id
_entity_poly.type
_entity_poly.pdbx_seq_one_letter_code
_entity_poly.pdbx_strand_id
1 'polypeptide(L)'
;MRVRKALAFLGIILLIGTVAWAGKGPLDLAIIWHQHQPLYQDELTGRYVLPWARVHGVQEYIDSPRILAEYPDIHVTYNLQPSLLKQLLDYVEITPAERAKGGLYQYIGAVDNHLEWIWKLITAPASLTPTERKDMQTQFFWINGYMFDDDDNDPYYDPRYTALNKIKDTHPFTNQELMDAAGLSLLWEISPELHKQLGIIGLRGKTGFTKDDIIRLIEAQHTVLSWVVDAYN
;
A
#
# COMPACT_ATOMS: atom_id res chain seq x y z
N MET A 1 73.06 10.24 23.58
CA MET A 1 71.83 10.42 24.39
C MET A 1 70.61 10.97 23.62
N ARG A 2 70.79 11.69 22.49
CA ARG A 2 69.67 12.29 21.71
C ARG A 2 68.88 11.29 20.82
N VAL A 3 69.54 10.29 20.25
CA VAL A 3 68.91 9.33 19.32
C VAL A 3 67.90 8.40 20.01
N ARG A 4 68.20 7.92 21.24
CA ARG A 4 67.28 7.07 22.02
C ARG A 4 65.98 7.78 22.43
N LYS A 5 66.03 9.10 22.68
CA LYS A 5 64.84 9.89 23.03
C LYS A 5 63.93 10.14 21.81
N ALA A 6 64.52 10.31 20.63
CA ALA A 6 63.78 10.47 19.37
C ALA A 6 63.07 9.17 18.94
N LEU A 7 63.73 8.02 19.08
CA LEU A 7 63.13 6.69 18.80
C LEU A 7 62.00 6.35 19.78
N ALA A 8 62.13 6.70 21.07
CA ALA A 8 61.06 6.53 22.04
C ALA A 8 59.84 7.41 21.74
N PHE A 9 60.06 8.65 21.29
CA PHE A 9 58.98 9.56 20.89
C PHE A 9 58.26 9.09 19.60
N LEU A 10 59.00 8.56 18.62
CA LEU A 10 58.44 7.99 17.40
C LEU A 10 57.60 6.74 17.70
N GLY A 11 58.08 5.87 18.61
CA GLY A 11 57.36 4.68 19.05
C GLY A 11 56.05 4.99 19.79
N ILE A 12 56.02 6.06 20.60
CA ILE A 12 54.81 6.52 21.30
C ILE A 12 53.79 7.10 20.30
N ILE A 13 54.23 7.87 19.29
CA ILE A 13 53.34 8.40 18.25
C ILE A 13 52.74 7.27 17.38
N LEU A 14 53.53 6.24 17.04
CA LEU A 14 53.04 5.05 16.33
C LEU A 14 52.06 4.22 17.18
N LEU A 15 52.28 4.11 18.50
CA LEU A 15 51.34 3.45 19.41
C LEU A 15 50.01 4.22 19.54
N ILE A 16 50.07 5.54 19.68
CA ILE A 16 48.86 6.38 19.79
C ILE A 16 48.08 6.38 18.47
N GLY A 17 48.78 6.41 17.33
CA GLY A 17 48.17 6.31 16.00
C GLY A 17 47.48 4.95 15.77
N THR A 18 48.09 3.84 16.21
CA THR A 18 47.52 2.49 16.08
C THR A 18 46.36 2.23 17.03
N VAL A 19 46.30 2.87 18.20
CA VAL A 19 45.13 2.82 19.11
C VAL A 19 44.00 3.72 18.62
N ALA A 20 44.29 4.88 18.04
CA ALA A 20 43.29 5.75 17.41
C ALA A 20 42.74 5.19 16.08
N TRP A 21 43.52 4.32 15.42
CA TRP A 21 43.13 3.52 14.25
C TRP A 21 42.84 2.05 14.56
N ALA A 22 42.68 1.69 15.85
CA ALA A 22 42.08 0.42 16.20
C ALA A 22 40.65 0.50 15.68
N GLY A 23 40.45 -0.02 14.47
CA GLY A 23 39.27 0.22 13.66
C GLY A 23 38.03 0.02 14.49
N LYS A 24 37.17 1.04 14.53
CA LYS A 24 35.87 0.91 15.19
C LYS A 24 35.25 -0.39 14.69
N GLY A 25 34.91 -1.29 15.62
CA GLY A 25 34.21 -2.51 15.28
C GLY A 25 32.91 -2.18 14.52
N PRO A 26 32.31 -3.17 13.85
CA PRO A 26 31.03 -2.97 13.18
C PRO A 26 29.98 -2.39 14.15
N LEU A 27 29.07 -1.57 13.62
CA LEU A 27 27.95 -1.03 14.38
C LEU A 27 26.90 -2.14 14.58
N ASP A 28 26.55 -2.42 15.83
CA ASP A 28 25.37 -3.24 16.13
C ASP A 28 24.11 -2.45 15.77
N LEU A 29 23.30 -2.97 14.85
CA LEU A 29 22.09 -2.34 14.34
C LEU A 29 20.87 -3.21 14.63
N ALA A 30 19.83 -2.63 15.24
CA ALA A 30 18.52 -3.23 15.39
C ALA A 30 17.48 -2.37 14.67
N ILE A 31 16.77 -2.95 13.71
CA ILE A 31 15.69 -2.29 12.96
C ILE A 31 14.36 -2.84 13.46
N ILE A 32 13.50 -1.96 13.98
CA ILE A 32 12.17 -2.31 14.48
C ILE A 32 11.13 -1.49 13.72
N TRP A 33 10.23 -2.19 13.04
CA TRP A 33 9.10 -1.60 12.33
C TRP A 33 7.86 -1.65 13.20
N HIS A 34 7.36 -0.50 13.61
CA HIS A 34 6.05 -0.39 14.26
C HIS A 34 4.98 -0.10 13.20
N GLN A 35 4.11 -1.07 12.93
CA GLN A 35 3.00 -0.91 11.99
C GLN A 35 1.69 -0.76 12.75
N HIS A 36 0.97 0.32 12.45
CA HIS A 36 -0.24 0.71 13.15
C HIS A 36 -1.27 1.28 12.19
N GLN A 37 -2.51 0.85 12.35
CA GLN A 37 -3.70 1.51 11.84
C GLN A 37 -4.74 1.63 12.96
N PRO A 38 -5.39 2.80 13.14
CA PRO A 38 -6.58 2.92 13.97
C PRO A 38 -7.64 1.89 13.60
N LEU A 39 -8.52 1.54 14.54
CA LEU A 39 -9.70 0.75 14.22
C LEU A 39 -10.69 1.63 13.44
N TYR A 40 -10.89 1.34 12.15
CA TYR A 40 -11.82 2.05 11.29
C TYR A 40 -13.20 1.40 11.23
N GLN A 41 -13.41 0.30 11.96
CA GLN A 41 -14.73 -0.30 12.09
C GLN A 41 -15.60 0.54 13.02
N ASP A 42 -16.76 0.96 12.54
CA ASP A 42 -17.83 1.45 13.40
C ASP A 42 -18.45 0.25 14.14
N GLU A 43 -18.30 0.21 15.47
CA GLU A 43 -18.76 -0.93 16.29
C GLU A 43 -20.29 -1.09 16.30
N LEU A 44 -21.06 -0.04 16.03
CA LEU A 44 -22.52 -0.09 16.03
C LEU A 44 -23.06 -0.69 14.74
N THR A 45 -22.43 -0.36 13.62
CA THR A 45 -22.87 -0.78 12.28
C THR A 45 -22.07 -1.97 11.73
N GLY A 46 -20.90 -2.24 12.29
CA GLY A 46 -19.93 -3.21 11.81
C GLY A 46 -19.21 -2.79 10.51
N ARG A 47 -19.44 -1.56 10.02
CA ARG A 47 -18.92 -1.08 8.73
C ARG A 47 -17.57 -0.41 8.89
N TYR A 48 -16.71 -0.57 7.90
CA TYR A 48 -15.43 0.13 7.84
C TYR A 48 -15.63 1.51 7.23
N VAL A 49 -15.37 2.57 8.01
CA VAL A 49 -15.66 3.94 7.58
C VAL A 49 -14.55 4.57 6.73
N LEU A 50 -13.37 3.94 6.69
CA LEU A 50 -12.22 4.37 5.91
C LEU A 50 -11.43 3.16 5.37
N PRO A 51 -10.75 3.30 4.23
CA PRO A 51 -10.14 2.17 3.52
C PRO A 51 -8.70 1.87 3.96
N TRP A 52 -8.14 2.64 4.91
CA TRP A 52 -6.70 2.72 5.13
C TRP A 52 -6.02 1.40 5.47
N ALA A 53 -6.65 0.52 6.24
CA ALA A 53 -6.09 -0.79 6.52
C ALA A 53 -5.96 -1.66 5.26
N ARG A 54 -6.95 -1.60 4.35
CA ARG A 54 -6.91 -2.29 3.05
C ARG A 54 -5.86 -1.66 2.15
N VAL A 55 -5.90 -0.35 1.97
CA VAL A 55 -4.99 0.35 1.05
C VAL A 55 -3.55 0.15 1.46
N HIS A 56 -3.21 0.41 2.72
CA HIS A 56 -1.84 0.22 3.19
C HIS A 56 -1.43 -1.26 3.19
N GLY A 57 -2.39 -2.17 3.36
CA GLY A 57 -2.18 -3.60 3.17
C GLY A 57 -1.64 -3.94 1.79
N VAL A 58 -2.32 -3.49 0.74
CA VAL A 58 -1.97 -3.82 -0.64
C VAL A 58 -0.83 -2.98 -1.22
N GLN A 59 -0.46 -1.89 -0.54
CA GLN A 59 0.55 -0.94 -1.00
C GLN A 59 1.88 -1.03 -0.26
N GLU A 60 1.93 -1.11 1.07
CA GLU A 60 3.22 -1.06 1.79
C GLU A 60 3.46 -2.25 2.72
N TYR A 61 2.41 -2.81 3.33
CA TYR A 61 2.59 -3.94 4.26
C TYR A 61 3.01 -5.22 3.55
N ILE A 62 2.75 -5.37 2.26
CA ILE A 62 3.27 -6.49 1.47
C ILE A 62 4.72 -6.29 1.02
N ASP A 63 5.13 -5.06 0.75
CA ASP A 63 6.44 -4.80 0.15
C ASP A 63 7.58 -5.04 1.13
N SER A 64 7.39 -4.65 2.40
CA SER A 64 8.41 -4.82 3.43
C SER A 64 8.89 -6.27 3.61
N PRO A 65 8.01 -7.28 3.82
CA PRO A 65 8.44 -8.68 3.93
C PRO A 65 8.97 -9.24 2.60
N ARG A 66 8.48 -8.77 1.45
CA ARG A 66 9.00 -9.20 0.14
C ARG A 66 10.43 -8.72 -0.09
N ILE A 67 10.73 -7.46 0.21
CA ILE A 67 12.09 -6.91 0.17
C ILE A 67 12.98 -7.69 1.14
N LEU A 68 12.50 -7.98 2.36
CA LEU A 68 13.28 -8.74 3.34
C LEU A 68 13.65 -10.15 2.82
N ALA A 69 12.75 -10.80 2.08
CA ALA A 69 13.03 -12.11 1.47
C ALA A 69 14.15 -12.08 0.41
N GLU A 70 14.43 -10.91 -0.20
CA GLU A 70 15.56 -10.72 -1.11
C GLU A 70 16.89 -10.52 -0.38
N TYR A 71 16.86 -10.15 0.90
CA TYR A 71 18.03 -9.87 1.73
C TYR A 71 18.02 -10.68 3.04
N PRO A 72 18.19 -12.02 2.97
CA PRO A 72 18.02 -12.92 4.13
C PRO A 72 19.01 -12.69 5.28
N ASP A 73 20.13 -12.00 5.02
CA ASP A 73 21.12 -11.65 6.05
C ASP A 73 20.73 -10.41 6.88
N ILE A 74 19.72 -9.65 6.43
CA ILE A 74 19.18 -8.50 7.17
C ILE A 74 18.11 -9.00 8.14
N HIS A 75 18.24 -8.64 9.42
CA HIS A 75 17.26 -8.95 10.44
C HIS A 75 16.50 -7.70 10.86
N VAL A 76 15.16 -7.80 10.85
CA VAL A 76 14.26 -6.76 11.34
C VAL A 76 13.25 -7.38 12.30
N THR A 77 12.66 -6.58 13.19
CA THR A 77 11.54 -6.99 14.04
C THR A 77 10.31 -6.19 13.67
N TYR A 78 9.20 -6.87 13.37
CA TYR A 78 7.91 -6.23 13.17
C TYR A 78 7.11 -6.22 14.48
N ASN A 79 6.69 -5.04 14.91
CA ASN A 79 5.68 -4.86 15.93
C ASN A 79 4.37 -4.47 15.25
N LEU A 80 3.45 -5.43 15.14
CA LEU A 80 2.15 -5.26 14.53
C LEU A 80 1.12 -4.96 15.61
N GLN A 81 0.41 -3.84 15.48
CA GLN A 81 -0.61 -3.48 16.44
C GLN A 81 -1.89 -4.33 16.24
N PRO A 82 -2.61 -4.75 17.32
CA PRO A 82 -3.74 -5.68 17.19
C PRO A 82 -4.94 -5.20 16.37
N SER A 83 -5.29 -3.90 16.38
CA SER A 83 -6.32 -3.37 15.49
C SER A 83 -5.91 -3.38 14.02
N LEU A 84 -4.63 -3.24 13.68
CA LEU A 84 -4.19 -3.48 12.30
C LEU A 84 -4.42 -4.95 11.92
N LEU A 85 -3.92 -5.88 12.73
CA LEU A 85 -4.04 -7.32 12.44
C LEU A 85 -5.51 -7.76 12.28
N LYS A 86 -6.38 -7.32 13.20
CA LYS A 86 -7.83 -7.60 13.13
C LYS A 86 -8.41 -7.16 11.78
N GLN A 87 -8.10 -5.95 11.32
CA GLN A 87 -8.69 -5.41 10.10
C GLN A 87 -8.19 -6.14 8.86
N LEU A 88 -6.89 -6.46 8.81
CA LEU A 88 -6.33 -7.27 7.71
C LEU A 88 -7.00 -8.65 7.64
N LEU A 89 -7.17 -9.32 8.79
CA LEU A 89 -7.88 -10.59 8.87
C LEU A 89 -9.34 -10.45 8.43
N ASP A 90 -10.05 -9.40 8.87
CA ASP A 90 -11.44 -9.17 8.45
C ASP A 90 -11.56 -9.00 6.92
N TYR A 91 -10.59 -8.37 6.23
CA TYR A 91 -10.61 -8.30 4.76
C TYR A 91 -10.33 -9.64 4.09
N VAL A 92 -9.44 -10.47 4.66
CA VAL A 92 -9.01 -11.75 4.07
C VAL A 92 -10.01 -12.87 4.33
N GLU A 93 -10.56 -12.96 5.54
CA GLU A 93 -11.47 -14.03 5.93
C GLU A 93 -12.87 -13.77 5.38
N ILE A 94 -13.33 -14.62 4.46
CA ILE A 94 -14.70 -14.58 3.94
C ILE A 94 -15.53 -15.66 4.64
N THR A 95 -16.17 -15.27 5.74
CA THR A 95 -16.99 -16.16 6.57
C THR A 95 -18.25 -16.64 5.83
N PRO A 96 -18.87 -17.76 6.24
CA PRO A 96 -20.15 -18.20 5.68
C PRO A 96 -21.26 -17.14 5.79
N ALA A 97 -21.25 -16.34 6.87
CA ALA A 97 -22.20 -15.26 7.07
C ALA A 97 -21.99 -14.12 6.06
N GLU A 98 -20.75 -13.76 5.72
CA GLU A 98 -20.44 -12.79 4.67
C GLU A 98 -20.80 -13.31 3.29
N ARG A 99 -20.44 -14.57 2.96
CA ARG A 99 -20.86 -15.17 1.68
C ARG A 99 -22.38 -15.16 1.51
N ALA A 100 -23.13 -15.38 2.59
CA ALA A 100 -24.59 -15.34 2.56
C ALA A 100 -25.16 -13.94 2.26
N LYS A 101 -24.43 -12.86 2.52
CA LYS A 101 -24.81 -11.49 2.09
C LYS A 101 -24.72 -11.34 0.57
N GLY A 102 -23.85 -12.10 -0.09
CA GLY A 102 -23.61 -12.05 -1.53
C GLY A 102 -23.03 -10.72 -2.01
N GLY A 103 -23.00 -10.53 -3.33
CA GLY A 103 -22.50 -9.30 -3.93
C GLY A 103 -21.01 -9.11 -3.69
N LEU A 104 -20.59 -7.98 -3.12
CA LEU A 104 -19.17 -7.71 -2.86
C LEU A 104 -18.53 -8.70 -1.87
N TYR A 105 -19.31 -9.16 -0.88
CA TYR A 105 -18.85 -10.06 0.20
C TYR A 105 -18.46 -11.47 -0.28
N GLN A 106 -18.58 -11.76 -1.58
CA GLN A 106 -18.07 -13.00 -2.17
C GLN A 106 -16.61 -12.88 -2.66
N TYR A 107 -16.11 -11.64 -2.80
CA TYR A 107 -14.78 -11.34 -3.33
C TYR A 107 -13.80 -10.83 -2.26
N ILE A 108 -14.33 -10.30 -1.15
CA ILE A 108 -13.55 -9.77 -0.03
C ILE A 108 -14.39 -9.88 1.25
N GLY A 109 -13.76 -10.07 2.42
CA GLY A 109 -14.45 -10.27 3.69
C GLY A 109 -15.10 -8.98 4.20
N ALA A 110 -14.28 -8.06 4.69
CA ALA A 110 -14.67 -6.72 5.09
C ALA A 110 -14.84 -5.77 3.90
N VAL A 111 -15.67 -4.76 4.11
CA VAL A 111 -15.98 -3.74 3.10
C VAL A 111 -15.91 -2.36 3.75
N ASP A 112 -15.02 -1.52 3.22
CA ASP A 112 -14.93 -0.09 3.55
C ASP A 112 -15.78 0.80 2.64
N ASN A 113 -15.92 2.07 3.05
CA ASN A 113 -16.65 3.09 2.32
C ASN A 113 -16.29 3.19 0.82
N HIS A 114 -15.01 3.07 0.43
CA HIS A 114 -14.62 3.13 -0.98
C HIS A 114 -15.18 1.93 -1.73
N LEU A 115 -15.01 0.72 -1.20
CA LEU A 115 -15.54 -0.48 -1.81
C LEU A 115 -17.08 -0.49 -1.87
N GLU A 116 -17.77 0.05 -0.88
CA GLU A 116 -19.23 0.20 -0.92
C GLU A 116 -19.67 1.14 -2.05
N TRP A 117 -18.99 2.29 -2.19
CA TRP A 117 -19.28 3.25 -3.26
C TRP A 117 -19.02 2.66 -4.64
N ILE A 118 -17.89 1.97 -4.80
CA ILE A 118 -17.53 1.28 -6.03
C ILE A 118 -18.57 0.20 -6.36
N TRP A 119 -19.00 -0.58 -5.37
CA TRP A 119 -20.04 -1.60 -5.58
C TRP A 119 -21.36 -0.98 -6.03
N LYS A 120 -21.79 0.13 -5.42
CA LYS A 120 -22.97 0.89 -5.90
C LYS A 120 -22.78 1.38 -7.33
N LEU A 121 -21.61 1.93 -7.67
CA LEU A 121 -21.31 2.41 -9.01
C LEU A 121 -21.46 1.31 -10.07
N ILE A 122 -20.99 0.09 -9.79
CA ILE A 122 -20.99 -1.00 -10.78
C ILE A 122 -22.30 -1.80 -10.83
N THR A 123 -23.19 -1.64 -9.85
CA THR A 123 -24.44 -2.42 -9.77
C THR A 123 -25.71 -1.58 -9.88
N ALA A 124 -25.71 -0.37 -9.32
CA ALA A 124 -26.85 0.53 -9.27
C ALA A 124 -26.38 1.99 -9.23
N PRO A 125 -25.69 2.51 -10.27
CA PRO A 125 -25.06 3.83 -10.22
C PRO A 125 -26.05 4.98 -9.93
N ALA A 126 -27.33 4.81 -10.26
CA ALA A 126 -28.39 5.76 -9.96
C ALA A 126 -28.71 5.88 -8.45
N SER A 127 -28.28 4.93 -7.61
CA SER A 127 -28.46 4.98 -6.16
C SER A 127 -27.38 5.80 -5.44
N LEU A 128 -26.32 6.23 -6.15
CA LEU A 128 -25.29 7.07 -5.57
C LEU A 128 -25.82 8.48 -5.33
N THR A 129 -25.69 8.97 -4.11
CA THR A 129 -26.05 10.34 -3.76
C THR A 129 -25.05 11.34 -4.35
N PRO A 130 -25.44 12.62 -4.54
CA PRO A 130 -24.51 13.65 -5.00
C PRO A 130 -23.26 13.80 -4.12
N THR A 131 -23.42 13.63 -2.80
CA THR A 131 -22.31 13.66 -1.84
C THR A 131 -21.36 12.50 -2.05
N GLU A 132 -21.86 11.27 -2.14
CA GLU A 132 -21.02 10.09 -2.38
C GLU A 132 -20.23 10.23 -3.70
N ARG A 133 -20.87 10.71 -4.78
CA ARG A 133 -20.17 10.93 -6.05
C ARG A 133 -19.04 11.95 -5.94
N LYS A 134 -19.29 13.05 -5.21
CA LYS A 134 -18.28 14.09 -4.95
C LYS A 134 -17.13 13.55 -4.09
N ASP A 135 -17.44 12.76 -3.08
CA ASP A 135 -16.46 12.12 -2.23
C ASP A 135 -15.62 11.14 -3.05
N MET A 136 -16.22 10.22 -3.79
CA MET A 136 -15.50 9.31 -4.71
C MET A 136 -14.55 10.07 -5.65
N GLN A 137 -15.05 11.12 -6.33
CA GLN A 137 -14.28 11.95 -7.25
C GLN A 137 -13.10 12.68 -6.59
N THR A 138 -13.17 12.92 -5.28
CA THR A 138 -12.09 13.54 -4.52
C THR A 138 -11.13 12.48 -3.97
N GLN A 139 -11.68 11.44 -3.35
CA GLN A 139 -10.94 10.48 -2.53
C GLN A 139 -10.19 9.45 -3.35
N PHE A 140 -10.67 9.11 -4.55
CA PHE A 140 -9.97 8.16 -5.41
C PHE A 140 -8.56 8.63 -5.81
N PHE A 141 -8.24 9.92 -5.71
CA PHE A 141 -6.93 10.49 -6.05
C PHE A 141 -6.04 10.81 -4.83
N TRP A 142 -6.40 10.38 -3.62
CA TRP A 142 -5.72 10.81 -2.38
C TRP A 142 -4.31 10.24 -2.17
N ILE A 143 -4.06 9.01 -2.58
CA ILE A 143 -2.90 8.22 -2.10
C ILE A 143 -1.83 8.07 -3.20
N ASN A 144 -2.27 7.92 -4.44
CA ASN A 144 -1.42 7.52 -5.55
C ASN A 144 -0.90 8.73 -6.34
N GLY A 145 -0.40 9.73 -5.61
CA GLY A 145 0.04 11.01 -6.19
C GLY A 145 1.20 10.91 -7.17
N TYR A 146 2.05 9.89 -7.01
CA TYR A 146 3.22 9.68 -7.87
C TYR A 146 2.83 9.31 -9.31
N MET A 147 1.66 8.70 -9.54
CA MET A 147 1.19 8.40 -10.92
C MET A 147 0.87 9.64 -11.76
N PHE A 148 0.86 10.82 -11.15
CA PHE A 148 0.58 12.08 -11.80
C PHE A 148 1.83 12.79 -12.31
N ASP A 149 3.01 12.30 -11.94
CA ASP A 149 4.29 12.83 -12.35
C ASP A 149 4.64 12.31 -13.77
N ASP A 150 4.77 13.23 -14.72
CA ASP A 150 5.07 12.94 -16.14
C ASP A 150 6.57 13.14 -16.43
N ASP A 151 7.40 13.13 -15.38
CA ASP A 151 8.85 13.19 -15.51
C ASP A 151 9.37 11.89 -16.18
N ASP A 152 10.33 12.02 -17.10
CA ASP A 152 10.89 10.92 -17.91
C ASP A 152 11.43 9.73 -17.09
N ASN A 153 11.61 9.90 -15.78
CA ASN A 153 12.13 8.89 -14.85
C ASN A 153 11.04 8.15 -14.06
N ASP A 154 9.75 8.51 -14.20
CA ASP A 154 8.66 7.81 -13.50
C ASP A 154 8.11 6.64 -14.36
N PRO A 155 8.41 5.37 -14.03
CA PRO A 155 7.88 4.22 -14.76
C PRO A 155 6.37 3.98 -14.52
N TYR A 156 5.74 4.75 -13.63
CA TYR A 156 4.38 4.55 -13.14
C TYR A 156 3.42 5.69 -13.49
N TYR A 157 3.85 6.68 -14.28
CA TYR A 157 2.96 7.67 -14.86
C TYR A 157 1.75 7.02 -15.53
N ASP A 158 0.55 7.44 -15.12
CA ASP A 158 -0.70 6.97 -15.73
C ASP A 158 -1.43 8.14 -16.40
N PRO A 159 -1.48 8.17 -17.75
CA PRO A 159 -2.02 9.32 -18.48
C PRO A 159 -3.51 9.50 -18.26
N ARG A 160 -4.28 8.41 -18.12
CA ARG A 160 -5.73 8.50 -17.91
C ARG A 160 -6.03 8.96 -16.49
N TYR A 161 -5.33 8.40 -15.51
CA TYR A 161 -5.55 8.73 -14.11
C TYR A 161 -5.18 10.19 -13.84
N THR A 162 -4.07 10.64 -14.42
CA THR A 162 -3.64 12.05 -14.42
C THR A 162 -4.66 12.96 -15.10
N ALA A 163 -5.16 12.59 -16.27
CA ALA A 163 -6.16 13.38 -16.99
C ALA A 163 -7.43 13.57 -16.15
N LEU A 164 -7.91 12.51 -15.49
CA LEU A 164 -9.05 12.58 -14.58
C LEU A 164 -8.76 13.49 -13.38
N ASN A 165 -7.60 13.32 -12.72
CA ASN A 165 -7.21 14.17 -11.58
C ASN A 165 -7.21 15.67 -11.95
N LYS A 166 -6.76 16.02 -13.17
CA LYS A 166 -6.75 17.41 -13.67
C LYS A 166 -8.15 18.00 -13.87
N ILE A 167 -9.15 17.19 -14.21
CA ILE A 167 -10.53 17.66 -14.47
C ILE A 167 -11.48 17.47 -13.29
N LYS A 168 -11.05 16.82 -12.20
CA LYS A 168 -11.90 16.46 -11.04
C LYS A 168 -12.55 17.65 -10.33
N ASP A 169 -12.05 18.87 -10.51
CA ASP A 169 -12.65 20.07 -9.89
C ASP A 169 -13.39 20.95 -10.90
N THR A 170 -13.46 20.52 -12.17
CA THR A 170 -14.05 21.30 -13.27
C THR A 170 -15.54 20.98 -13.48
N HIS A 171 -15.96 19.74 -13.22
CA HIS A 171 -17.35 19.30 -13.32
C HIS A 171 -17.60 17.99 -12.55
N PRO A 172 -18.86 17.63 -12.26
CA PRO A 172 -19.20 16.30 -11.73
C PRO A 172 -18.95 15.21 -12.78
N PHE A 173 -18.20 14.18 -12.41
CA PHE A 173 -17.89 13.06 -13.29
C PHE A 173 -19.14 12.29 -13.73
N THR A 174 -19.14 11.92 -15.00
CA THR A 174 -20.04 10.91 -15.56
C THR A 174 -19.82 9.55 -14.88
N ASN A 175 -20.74 8.61 -15.07
CA ASN A 175 -20.56 7.25 -14.55
C ASN A 175 -19.28 6.59 -15.09
N GLN A 176 -18.93 6.82 -16.35
CA GLN A 176 -17.73 6.20 -16.93
C GLN A 176 -16.44 6.84 -16.42
N GLU A 177 -16.38 8.16 -16.25
CA GLU A 177 -15.21 8.82 -15.66
C GLU A 177 -15.00 8.38 -14.21
N LEU A 178 -16.08 8.24 -13.44
CA LEU A 178 -16.01 7.75 -12.07
C LEU A 178 -15.61 6.27 -12.02
N MET A 179 -16.04 5.46 -13.01
CA MET A 179 -15.64 4.06 -13.15
C MET A 179 -14.16 3.92 -13.49
N ASP A 180 -13.67 4.74 -14.42
CA ASP A 180 -12.24 4.79 -14.76
C ASP A 180 -11.41 5.25 -13.55
N ALA A 181 -11.87 6.27 -12.82
CA ALA A 181 -11.21 6.74 -11.60
C ALA A 181 -11.18 5.65 -10.52
N ALA A 182 -12.29 4.93 -10.30
CA ALA A 182 -12.37 3.82 -9.35
C ALA A 182 -11.41 2.68 -9.73
N GLY A 183 -11.41 2.27 -11.00
CA GLY A 183 -10.55 1.19 -11.46
C GLY A 183 -9.06 1.54 -11.38
N LEU A 184 -8.69 2.76 -11.77
CA LEU A 184 -7.31 3.22 -11.67
C LEU A 184 -6.90 3.41 -10.21
N SER A 185 -7.79 3.91 -9.35
CA SER A 185 -7.53 4.00 -7.90
C SER A 185 -7.24 2.62 -7.31
N LEU A 186 -8.13 1.63 -7.50
CA LEU A 186 -7.93 0.26 -7.01
C LEU A 186 -6.67 -0.41 -7.58
N LEU A 187 -6.36 -0.17 -8.85
CA LEU A 187 -5.15 -0.68 -9.50
C LEU A 187 -3.91 -0.09 -8.84
N TRP A 188 -3.86 1.23 -8.70
CA TRP A 188 -2.67 1.95 -8.25
C TRP A 188 -2.48 1.96 -6.74
N GLU A 189 -3.49 1.54 -5.97
CA GLU A 189 -3.34 1.15 -4.56
C GLU A 189 -2.48 -0.12 -4.42
N ILE A 190 -2.49 -1.02 -5.41
CA ILE A 190 -1.62 -2.21 -5.37
C ILE A 190 -0.21 -1.79 -5.77
N SER A 191 0.81 -2.32 -5.07
CA SER A 191 2.22 -2.09 -5.44
C SER A 191 2.46 -2.41 -6.93
N PRO A 192 2.97 -1.47 -7.74
CA PRO A 192 3.11 -1.62 -9.18
C PRO A 192 3.84 -2.89 -9.62
N GLU A 193 4.82 -3.33 -8.84
CA GLU A 193 5.64 -4.52 -9.04
C GLU A 193 4.79 -5.81 -9.08
N LEU A 194 3.63 -5.81 -8.42
CA LEU A 194 2.73 -6.95 -8.34
C LEU A 194 1.78 -7.06 -9.54
N HIS A 195 1.61 -6.01 -10.34
CA HIS A 195 0.60 -5.97 -11.39
C HIS A 195 0.77 -7.08 -12.44
N LYS A 196 2.01 -7.42 -12.77
CA LYS A 196 2.32 -8.51 -13.70
C LYS A 196 1.98 -9.88 -13.10
N GLN A 197 2.36 -10.09 -11.84
CA GLN A 197 2.09 -11.33 -11.10
C GLN A 197 0.59 -11.57 -10.93
N LEU A 198 -0.17 -10.51 -10.66
CA LEU A 198 -1.63 -10.53 -10.51
C LEU A 198 -2.38 -10.53 -11.86
N GLY A 199 -1.67 -10.41 -12.97
CA GLY A 199 -2.23 -10.35 -14.32
C GLY A 199 -2.99 -9.06 -14.66
N ILE A 200 -2.98 -8.06 -13.77
CA ILE A 200 -3.71 -6.79 -13.92
C ILE A 200 -2.90 -5.70 -14.63
N ILE A 201 -1.67 -5.99 -15.07
CA ILE A 201 -0.79 -5.01 -15.75
C ILE A 201 -1.43 -4.35 -16.99
N GLY A 202 -2.30 -5.08 -17.70
CA GLY A 202 -3.02 -4.55 -18.87
C GLY A 202 -4.13 -3.54 -18.53
N LEU A 203 -4.39 -3.27 -17.25
CA LEU A 203 -5.35 -2.26 -16.80
C LEU A 203 -4.72 -0.88 -16.57
N ARG A 204 -3.38 -0.76 -16.65
CA ARG A 204 -2.69 0.55 -16.57
C ARG A 204 -3.12 1.44 -17.73
N GLY A 205 -3.39 2.72 -17.45
CA GLY A 205 -3.82 3.71 -18.44
C GLY A 205 -5.18 3.43 -19.07
N LYS A 206 -5.92 2.42 -18.58
CA LYS A 206 -7.16 1.97 -19.22
C LYS A 206 -8.26 3.03 -19.13
N THR A 207 -9.00 3.17 -20.22
CA THR A 207 -10.28 3.87 -20.29
C THR A 207 -11.40 2.85 -20.49
N GLY A 208 -12.62 3.20 -20.10
CA GLY A 208 -13.75 2.30 -20.30
C GLY A 208 -13.71 1.10 -19.36
N PHE A 209 -13.36 1.29 -18.09
CA PHE A 209 -13.42 0.23 -17.09
C PHE A 209 -14.81 -0.41 -17.04
N THR A 210 -14.83 -1.73 -16.99
CA THR A 210 -16.04 -2.53 -16.88
C THR A 210 -16.25 -3.04 -15.46
N LYS A 211 -17.45 -3.55 -15.17
CA LYS A 211 -17.73 -4.25 -13.91
C LYS A 211 -16.75 -5.39 -13.64
N ASP A 212 -16.40 -6.15 -14.68
CA ASP A 212 -15.51 -7.31 -14.54
C ASP A 212 -14.06 -6.87 -14.26
N ASP A 213 -13.62 -5.75 -14.83
CA ASP A 213 -12.30 -5.16 -14.50
C ASP A 213 -12.25 -4.76 -13.01
N ILE A 214 -13.31 -4.15 -12.49
CA ILE A 214 -13.39 -3.75 -11.07
C ILE A 214 -13.38 -4.97 -10.15
N ILE A 215 -14.18 -6.00 -10.46
CA ILE A 215 -14.19 -7.25 -9.66
C ILE A 215 -12.80 -7.87 -9.65
N ARG A 216 -12.14 -7.93 -10.80
CA ARG A 216 -10.79 -8.48 -10.92
C ARG A 216 -9.76 -7.73 -10.06
N LEU A 217 -9.89 -6.40 -9.96
CA LEU A 217 -9.03 -5.59 -9.09
C LEU A 217 -9.31 -5.83 -7.60
N ILE A 218 -10.57 -6.00 -7.21
CA ILE A 218 -10.94 -6.34 -5.83
C ILE A 218 -10.39 -7.71 -5.43
N GLU A 219 -10.51 -8.71 -6.30
CA GLU A 219 -9.92 -10.04 -6.09
C GLU A 219 -8.38 -9.99 -6.02
N ALA A 220 -7.75 -9.13 -6.83
CA ALA A 220 -6.31 -8.92 -6.77
C ALA A 220 -5.89 -8.30 -5.43
N GLN A 221 -6.63 -7.31 -4.92
CA GLN A 221 -6.38 -6.74 -3.60
C GLN A 221 -6.57 -7.78 -2.48
N HIS A 222 -7.65 -8.58 -2.52
CA HIS A 222 -7.86 -9.67 -1.57
C HIS A 222 -6.71 -10.68 -1.58
N THR A 223 -6.21 -11.02 -2.76
CA THR A 223 -5.04 -11.90 -2.93
C THR A 223 -3.80 -11.31 -2.24
N VAL A 224 -3.52 -10.02 -2.46
CA VAL A 224 -2.37 -9.34 -1.84
C VAL A 224 -2.52 -9.28 -0.32
N LEU A 225 -3.70 -8.95 0.20
CA LEU A 225 -3.96 -8.96 1.65
C LEU A 225 -3.75 -10.35 2.27
N SER A 226 -4.11 -11.41 1.54
CA SER A 226 -3.84 -12.78 1.98
C SER A 226 -2.33 -13.04 2.10
N TRP A 227 -1.53 -12.54 1.14
CA TRP A 227 -0.08 -12.62 1.24
C TRP A 227 0.50 -11.80 2.40
N VAL A 228 -0.10 -10.66 2.74
CA VAL A 228 0.28 -9.86 3.92
C VAL A 228 0.07 -10.68 5.19
N VAL A 229 -1.11 -11.28 5.35
CA VAL A 229 -1.42 -12.12 6.52
C VAL A 229 -0.44 -13.30 6.61
N ASP A 230 -0.16 -13.97 5.49
CA ASP A 230 0.78 -15.09 5.45
C ASP A 230 2.22 -14.67 5.77
N ALA A 231 2.65 -13.48 5.33
CA ALA A 231 4.01 -12.98 5.54
C ALA A 231 4.31 -12.61 7.01
N TYR A 232 3.26 -12.37 7.80
CA TYR A 232 3.36 -11.93 9.19
C TYR A 232 2.95 -13.00 10.22
N ASN A 233 2.53 -14.19 9.77
CA ASN A 233 2.24 -15.37 10.60
C ASN A 233 3.46 -16.27 10.79
#